data_AF-A0A3Q9NMT3-F1
#
_entry.id   AF-A0A3Q9NMT3-F1
#
_cell.length_a   1.000
_cell.length_b   1.000
_cell.length_c   1.000
_cell.angle_alpha   90.00
_cell.angle_beta   90.00
_cell.angle_gamma   90.00
#
_symmetry.space_group_name_H-M   'P 1'
#
loop_
_entity.id
_entity.type
_entity.pdbx_description
1 polymer ?
#
loop_
_entity_poly.entity_id
_entity_poly.type
_entity_poly.pdbx_seq_one_letter_code
_entity_poly.pdbx_strand_id
1 'polypeptide(L)'
;MSLVRMFTLLLLFISGPSAASDIPGMYLQVAEEQDVPAKLFYAIILNESRSANKHINRVLPWPWTINHRGTPHFFHNRAAAYRFARQLVESGDYQFDVGLGQMNWRWHRHRFSDLWDALDPYMNLTASAAHLREQYERPECNSWDLAIGCYHRPAQKPLDKRIAANYRERVMKLWSNI
;
A
#
# COMPACT_ATOMS: atom_id res chain seq x y z
N MET A 1 -6.54 72.83 -7.03
CA MET A 1 -6.97 72.06 -5.85
C MET A 1 -7.35 70.66 -6.30
N SER A 2 -6.53 69.68 -5.96
CA SER A 2 -6.52 68.33 -6.52
C SER A 2 -7.64 67.45 -5.96
N LEU A 3 -8.30 66.67 -6.82
CA LEU A 3 -9.08 65.50 -6.40
C LEU A 3 -8.15 64.30 -6.23
N VAL A 4 -8.12 63.70 -5.04
CA VAL A 4 -7.55 62.38 -4.80
C VAL A 4 -8.69 61.36 -4.82
N ARG A 5 -8.65 60.42 -5.77
CA ARG A 5 -9.55 59.26 -5.80
C ARG A 5 -8.93 58.13 -4.98
N MET A 6 -9.61 57.72 -3.93
CA MET A 6 -9.24 56.58 -3.09
C MET A 6 -9.87 55.31 -3.67
N PHE A 7 -9.05 54.40 -4.20
CA PHE A 7 -9.48 53.06 -4.62
C PHE A 7 -9.21 52.08 -3.48
N THR A 8 -10.27 51.48 -2.93
CA THR A 8 -10.16 50.39 -1.96
C THR A 8 -10.13 49.08 -2.74
N LEU A 9 -9.02 48.34 -2.69
CA LEU A 9 -8.90 47.02 -3.29
C LEU A 9 -9.55 45.98 -2.36
N LEU A 10 -10.62 45.34 -2.81
CA LEU A 10 -11.22 44.18 -2.16
C LEU A 10 -10.50 42.91 -2.63
N LEU A 11 -9.71 42.28 -1.75
CA LEU A 11 -9.08 40.98 -2.01
C LEU A 11 -10.13 39.87 -1.88
N LEU A 12 -10.61 39.38 -3.02
CA LEU A 12 -11.41 38.15 -3.11
C LEU A 12 -10.49 36.94 -2.96
N PHE A 13 -10.57 36.25 -1.83
CA PHE A 13 -10.03 34.90 -1.69
C PHE A 13 -10.87 33.95 -2.53
N ILE A 14 -10.36 33.57 -3.70
CA ILE A 14 -10.95 32.51 -4.52
C ILE A 14 -10.53 31.18 -3.90
N SER A 15 -11.41 30.57 -3.10
CA SER A 15 -11.27 29.18 -2.69
C SER A 15 -11.43 28.30 -3.93
N GLY A 16 -10.31 27.76 -4.42
CA GLY A 16 -10.32 26.78 -5.51
C GLY A 16 -11.03 25.48 -5.08
N PRO A 17 -11.58 24.71 -6.03
CA PRO A 17 -12.19 23.42 -5.73
C PRO A 17 -11.12 22.49 -5.15
N SER A 18 -11.33 22.01 -3.92
CA SER A 18 -10.53 20.92 -3.36
C SER A 18 -10.89 19.66 -4.15
N ALA A 19 -10.00 19.20 -5.04
CA ALA A 19 -10.13 17.88 -5.61
C ALA A 19 -10.17 16.87 -4.44
N ALA A 20 -11.25 16.12 -4.33
CA ALA A 20 -11.30 15.02 -3.38
C ALA A 20 -10.11 14.09 -3.68
N SER A 21 -9.34 13.74 -2.65
CA SER A 21 -8.22 12.80 -2.82
C SER A 21 -8.73 11.49 -3.42
N ASP A 22 -8.16 11.04 -4.54
CA ASP A 22 -8.46 9.74 -5.16
C ASP A 22 -8.01 8.55 -4.29
N ILE A 23 -7.39 8.82 -3.15
CA ILE A 23 -6.91 7.85 -2.17
C ILE A 23 -8.01 7.59 -1.12
N PRO A 24 -8.48 6.34 -0.95
CA PRO A 24 -9.51 6.04 0.04
C PRO A 24 -9.05 6.35 1.48
N GLY A 25 -9.99 6.77 2.34
CA GLY A 25 -9.69 7.32 3.68
C GLY A 25 -8.84 6.40 4.59
N MET A 26 -9.05 5.09 4.54
CA MET A 26 -8.26 4.13 5.33
C MET A 26 -6.76 4.18 5.00
N TYR A 27 -6.41 4.43 3.74
CA TYR A 27 -5.01 4.59 3.33
C TYR A 27 -4.41 5.90 3.82
N LEU A 28 -5.20 6.98 3.84
CA LEU A 28 -4.76 8.26 4.41
C LEU A 28 -4.49 8.11 5.91
N GLN A 29 -5.43 7.50 6.63
CA GLN A 29 -5.34 7.27 8.07
C GLN A 29 -4.11 6.43 8.43
N VAL A 30 -3.96 5.24 7.83
CA VAL A 30 -2.82 4.36 8.11
C VAL A 30 -1.49 5.01 7.73
N ALA A 31 -1.47 5.75 6.63
CA ALA A 31 -0.27 6.45 6.20
C ALA A 31 0.16 7.53 7.19
N GLU A 32 -0.78 8.28 7.74
CA GLU A 32 -0.53 9.25 8.81
C GLU A 32 -0.03 8.55 10.09
N GLU A 33 -0.71 7.50 10.54
CA GLU A 33 -0.36 6.74 11.75
C GLU A 33 1.04 6.12 11.70
N GLN A 34 1.50 5.71 10.52
CA GLN A 34 2.81 5.09 10.30
C GLN A 34 3.84 6.05 9.69
N ASP A 35 3.47 7.32 9.52
CA ASP A 35 4.32 8.38 8.99
C ASP A 35 4.89 8.05 7.58
N VAL A 36 4.07 7.48 6.69
CA VAL A 36 4.45 7.19 5.29
C VAL A 36 3.69 8.09 4.32
N PRO A 37 4.22 8.40 3.11
CA PRO A 37 3.50 9.24 2.15
C PRO A 37 2.28 8.48 1.60
N ALA A 38 1.07 8.97 1.90
CA ALA A 38 -0.17 8.24 1.59
C ALA A 38 -0.33 7.88 0.11
N LYS A 39 0.00 8.80 -0.80
CA LYS A 39 -0.06 8.55 -2.25
C LYS A 39 0.90 7.43 -2.68
N LEU A 40 2.09 7.40 -2.08
CA LEU A 40 3.09 6.37 -2.37
C LEU A 40 2.66 5.02 -1.80
N PHE A 41 2.20 5.00 -0.56
CA PHE A 41 1.70 3.79 0.08
C PHE A 41 0.52 3.19 -0.69
N TYR A 42 -0.44 4.02 -1.13
CA TYR A 42 -1.55 3.56 -1.96
C TYR A 42 -1.08 2.97 -3.30
N ALA A 43 -0.08 3.56 -3.95
CA ALA A 43 0.52 3.02 -5.17
C ALA A 43 1.17 1.63 -4.95
N ILE A 44 1.83 1.43 -3.81
CA ILE A 44 2.39 0.13 -3.40
C ILE A 44 1.25 -0.90 -3.27
N ILE A 45 0.22 -0.59 -2.50
CA ILE A 45 -0.90 -1.53 -2.27
C ILE A 45 -1.65 -1.86 -3.57
N LEU A 46 -1.82 -0.88 -4.46
CA LEU A 46 -2.36 -1.11 -5.80
C LEU A 46 -1.49 -2.06 -6.62
N ASN A 47 -0.18 -2.05 -6.46
CA ASN A 47 0.72 -2.96 -7.17
C ASN A 47 0.72 -4.37 -6.54
N GLU A 48 0.54 -4.47 -5.22
CA GLU A 48 0.54 -5.74 -4.48
C GLU A 48 -0.71 -6.60 -4.72
N SER A 49 -1.90 -6.07 -4.45
CA SER A 49 -3.15 -6.87 -4.42
C SER A 49 -4.13 -6.49 -5.53
N ARG A 50 -3.57 -6.18 -6.70
CA ARG A 50 -4.30 -5.74 -7.88
C ARG A 50 -5.26 -6.82 -8.38
N SER A 51 -6.56 -6.68 -8.11
CA SER A 51 -7.58 -7.53 -8.70
C SER A 51 -8.10 -6.89 -10.00
N ALA A 52 -7.82 -7.52 -11.13
CA ALA A 52 -8.44 -7.19 -12.41
C ALA A 52 -9.87 -7.78 -12.45
N ASN A 53 -10.74 -7.33 -11.56
CA ASN A 53 -12.15 -7.69 -11.60
C ASN A 53 -12.77 -7.04 -12.84
N LYS A 54 -12.91 -7.80 -13.93
CA LYS A 54 -13.44 -7.32 -15.24
C LYS A 54 -14.86 -6.74 -15.17
N HIS A 55 -15.57 -6.89 -14.05
CA HIS A 55 -16.95 -6.43 -13.87
C HIS A 55 -17.06 -5.04 -13.23
N ILE A 56 -16.00 -4.56 -12.57
CA ILE A 56 -15.92 -3.20 -12.04
C ILE A 56 -14.94 -2.47 -12.94
N ASN A 57 -15.36 -1.38 -13.59
CA ASN A 57 -14.51 -0.59 -14.49
C ASN A 57 -13.40 0.19 -13.74
N ARG A 58 -12.96 -0.33 -12.58
CA ARG A 58 -11.93 0.19 -11.69
C ARG A 58 -11.16 -0.98 -11.08
N VAL A 59 -9.84 -0.90 -11.16
CA VAL A 59 -8.91 -1.85 -10.51
C VAL A 59 -8.74 -1.40 -9.06
N LEU A 60 -9.33 -2.13 -8.11
CA LEU A 60 -9.20 -1.86 -6.68
C LEU A 60 -8.44 -2.99 -5.97
N PRO A 61 -7.68 -2.68 -4.91
CA PRO A 61 -7.09 -3.69 -4.03
C PRO A 61 -8.17 -4.58 -3.42
N TRP A 62 -7.96 -5.90 -3.43
CA TRP A 62 -8.91 -6.86 -2.85
C TRP A 62 -8.37 -7.45 -1.53
N PRO A 63 -9.03 -7.24 -0.38
CA PRO A 63 -8.44 -7.54 0.93
C PRO A 63 -8.37 -9.02 1.26
N TRP A 64 -9.19 -9.86 0.62
CA TRP A 64 -9.21 -11.30 0.84
C TRP A 64 -8.50 -12.02 -0.29
N THR A 65 -7.25 -11.59 -0.53
CA THR A 65 -6.35 -12.18 -1.51
C THR A 65 -5.26 -12.96 -0.79
N ILE A 66 -4.97 -14.17 -1.27
CA ILE A 66 -3.82 -14.97 -0.83
C ILE A 66 -3.00 -15.34 -2.06
N ASN A 67 -1.71 -15.04 -2.05
CA ASN A 67 -0.80 -15.55 -3.06
C ASN A 67 -0.03 -16.74 -2.49
N HIS A 68 -0.30 -17.93 -3.00
CA HIS A 68 0.40 -19.15 -2.61
C HIS A 68 1.41 -19.51 -3.70
N ARG A 69 2.71 -19.32 -3.43
CA ARG A 69 3.82 -19.69 -4.33
C ARG A 69 3.69 -19.12 -5.75
N GLY A 70 3.20 -17.89 -5.88
CA GLY A 70 3.00 -17.20 -7.15
C GLY A 70 1.61 -17.39 -7.77
N THR A 71 0.74 -18.19 -7.15
CA THR A 71 -0.64 -18.39 -7.61
C THR A 71 -1.59 -17.52 -6.77
N PRO A 72 -2.24 -16.51 -7.36
CA PRO A 72 -3.18 -15.66 -6.64
C PRO A 72 -4.54 -16.35 -6.48
N HIS A 73 -5.09 -16.29 -5.26
CA HIS A 73 -6.42 -16.74 -4.90
C HIS A 73 -7.23 -15.54 -4.37
N PHE A 74 -8.35 -15.24 -5.01
CA PHE A 74 -9.26 -14.16 -4.62
C PHE A 74 -10.53 -14.74 -3.99
N PHE A 75 -10.78 -14.44 -2.72
CA PHE A 75 -11.91 -14.98 -1.98
C PHE A 75 -13.02 -13.95 -1.80
N HIS A 76 -14.28 -14.40 -1.78
CA HIS A 76 -15.42 -13.48 -1.68
C HIS A 76 -15.56 -12.81 -0.32
N ASN A 77 -14.99 -13.40 0.74
CA ASN A 77 -15.05 -12.88 2.10
C ASN A 77 -13.86 -13.35 2.95
N ARG A 78 -13.67 -12.67 4.09
CA ARG A 78 -12.61 -12.95 5.08
C ARG A 78 -12.61 -14.40 5.53
N ALA A 79 -13.77 -14.98 5.80
CA ALA A 79 -13.89 -16.35 6.29
C ALA A 79 -13.40 -17.40 5.28
N ALA A 80 -13.65 -17.20 3.99
CA ALA A 80 -13.16 -18.08 2.94
C ALA A 80 -11.64 -18.02 2.79
N ALA A 81 -11.06 -16.82 2.77
CA ALA A 81 -9.60 -16.65 2.76
C ALA A 81 -8.95 -17.25 4.02
N TYR A 82 -9.55 -17.02 5.18
CA TYR A 82 -9.05 -17.53 6.45
C TYR A 82 -9.04 -19.06 6.49
N ARG A 83 -10.10 -19.74 6.01
CA ARG A 83 -10.12 -21.21 5.93
C ARG A 83 -9.00 -21.74 5.03
N PHE A 84 -8.77 -21.12 3.89
CA PHE A 84 -7.68 -21.50 2.98
C PHE A 84 -6.30 -21.29 3.63
N ALA A 85 -6.05 -20.12 4.21
CA ALA A 85 -4.79 -19.84 4.92
C ALA A 85 -4.56 -20.80 6.09
N ARG A 86 -5.62 -21.14 6.85
CA ARG A 86 -5.53 -22.08 7.95
C ARG A 86 -5.11 -23.47 7.47
N GLN A 87 -5.66 -23.97 6.36
CA GLN A 87 -5.25 -25.25 5.78
C GLN A 87 -3.77 -25.28 5.40
N LEU A 88 -3.24 -24.18 4.84
CA LEU A 88 -1.81 -24.06 4.55
C LEU A 88 -0.97 -24.18 5.83
N VAL A 89 -1.33 -23.43 6.87
CA VAL A 89 -0.64 -23.47 8.17
C VAL A 89 -0.72 -24.86 8.82
N GLU A 90 -1.88 -25.50 8.81
CA GLU A 90 -2.07 -26.86 9.36
C GLU A 90 -1.22 -27.91 8.62
N SER A 91 -0.97 -27.70 7.33
CA SER A 91 -0.05 -28.52 6.52
C SER A 91 1.44 -28.18 6.70
N GLY A 92 1.76 -27.17 7.52
CA GLY A 92 3.13 -26.69 7.72
C GLY A 92 3.67 -25.79 6.59
N ASP A 93 2.84 -25.35 5.64
CA ASP A 93 3.25 -24.39 4.60
C ASP A 93 2.98 -22.95 5.04
N TYR A 94 4.06 -22.20 5.27
CA TYR A 94 4.02 -20.78 5.63
C TYR A 94 4.38 -19.85 4.47
N GLN A 95 4.64 -20.38 3.27
CA GLN A 95 5.12 -19.60 2.12
C GLN A 95 3.96 -19.05 1.27
N PHE A 96 3.20 -18.13 1.84
CA PHE A 96 2.12 -17.43 1.17
C PHE A 96 2.04 -15.97 1.62
N ASP A 97 1.49 -15.11 0.77
CA ASP A 97 1.28 -13.69 1.04
C ASP A 97 -0.19 -13.42 1.33
N VAL A 98 -0.46 -12.52 2.30
CA VAL A 98 -1.81 -12.29 2.83
C VAL A 98 -2.23 -10.84 2.66
N GLY A 99 -3.46 -10.65 2.15
CA GLY A 99 -4.20 -9.41 2.25
C GLY A 99 -3.74 -8.30 1.31
N LEU A 100 -4.14 -7.07 1.62
CA LEU A 100 -3.94 -5.90 0.76
C LEU A 100 -2.48 -5.63 0.43
N GLY A 101 -1.58 -5.69 1.42
CA GLY A 101 -0.15 -5.45 1.21
C GLY A 101 0.67 -6.69 0.93
N GLN A 102 0.02 -7.84 0.69
CA GLN A 102 0.68 -9.12 0.38
C GLN A 102 1.80 -9.45 1.39
N MET A 103 1.47 -9.38 2.68
CA MET A 103 2.42 -9.65 3.75
C MET A 103 2.73 -11.15 3.79
N ASN A 104 3.96 -11.52 3.46
CA ASN A 104 4.39 -12.92 3.48
C ASN A 104 4.34 -13.52 4.89
N TRP A 105 3.54 -14.57 5.07
CA TRP A 105 3.25 -15.17 6.38
C TRP A 105 4.50 -15.73 7.08
N ARG A 106 5.43 -16.34 6.34
CA ARG A 106 6.69 -16.84 6.89
C ARG A 106 7.50 -15.74 7.57
N TRP A 107 7.50 -14.53 7.02
CA TRP A 107 8.32 -13.42 7.50
C TRP A 107 7.57 -12.49 8.45
N HIS A 108 6.29 -12.25 8.21
CA HIS A 108 5.54 -11.17 8.86
C HIS A 108 4.45 -11.61 9.84
N ARG A 109 4.22 -12.92 10.06
CA ARG A 109 3.19 -13.39 10.99
C ARG A 109 3.27 -12.78 12.40
N HIS A 110 4.48 -12.41 12.85
CA HIS A 110 4.70 -11.79 14.16
C HIS A 110 4.09 -10.38 14.30
N ARG A 111 3.67 -9.76 13.18
CA ARG A 111 2.97 -8.47 13.17
C ARG A 111 1.49 -8.57 13.50
N PHE A 112 0.96 -9.80 13.61
CA PHE A 112 -0.47 -10.07 13.80
C PHE A 112 -0.66 -11.01 14.99
N SER A 113 -1.81 -10.91 15.66
CA SER A 113 -2.17 -11.87 16.71
C SER A 113 -2.44 -13.25 16.11
N ASP A 114 -3.09 -13.29 14.94
CA ASP A 114 -3.38 -14.52 14.19
C ASP A 114 -3.65 -14.25 12.69
N LEU A 115 -4.02 -15.32 11.97
CA LEU A 115 -4.41 -15.24 10.56
C LEU A 115 -5.70 -14.44 10.31
N TRP A 116 -6.61 -14.42 11.29
CA TRP A 116 -7.84 -13.67 11.15
C TRP A 116 -7.49 -12.19 11.09
N ASP A 117 -6.68 -11.69 12.02
CA ASP A 117 -6.16 -10.31 12.05
C ASP A 117 -5.39 -9.95 10.79
N ALA A 118 -4.56 -10.85 10.25
CA ALA A 118 -3.82 -10.60 9.01
C ALA A 118 -4.72 -10.37 7.78
N LEU A 119 -5.98 -10.84 7.82
CA LEU A 119 -6.99 -10.64 6.78
C LEU A 119 -7.97 -9.48 7.11
N ASP A 120 -7.76 -8.77 8.22
CA ASP A 120 -8.43 -7.50 8.47
C ASP A 120 -7.83 -6.41 7.56
N PRO A 121 -8.63 -5.67 6.78
CA PRO A 121 -8.10 -4.65 5.88
C PRO A 121 -7.26 -3.58 6.60
N TYR A 122 -7.71 -3.11 7.76
CA TYR A 122 -7.01 -2.07 8.49
C TYR A 122 -5.72 -2.61 9.10
N MET A 123 -5.78 -3.74 9.81
CA MET A 123 -4.58 -4.32 10.43
C MET A 123 -3.52 -4.70 9.38
N ASN A 124 -3.94 -5.24 8.24
CA ASN A 124 -3.04 -5.59 7.15
C ASN A 124 -2.35 -4.34 6.58
N LEU A 125 -3.10 -3.27 6.33
CA LEU A 125 -2.52 -2.01 5.87
C LEU A 125 -1.57 -1.41 6.90
N THR A 126 -1.94 -1.40 8.19
CA THR A 126 -1.07 -0.90 9.27
C THR A 126 0.25 -1.67 9.30
N ALA A 127 0.21 -3.00 9.24
CA ALA A 127 1.42 -3.82 9.20
C ALA A 127 2.27 -3.57 7.95
N SER A 128 1.64 -3.33 6.79
CA SER A 128 2.33 -2.99 5.55
C SER A 128 2.97 -1.60 5.58
N ALA A 129 2.26 -0.59 6.08
CA ALA A 129 2.80 0.76 6.21
C ALA A 129 3.95 0.81 7.22
N ALA A 130 3.81 0.10 8.35
CA ALA A 130 4.91 -0.08 9.31
C ALA A 130 6.14 -0.72 8.65
N HIS A 131 5.95 -1.80 7.88
CA HIS A 131 7.05 -2.44 7.13
C HIS A 131 7.71 -1.48 6.14
N LEU A 132 6.94 -0.65 5.43
CA LEU A 132 7.48 0.38 4.53
C LEU A 132 8.30 1.42 5.29
N ARG A 133 7.81 1.90 6.44
CA ARG A 133 8.53 2.82 7.32
C ARG A 133 9.86 2.21 7.79
N GLU A 134 9.86 0.97 8.25
CA GLU A 134 11.08 0.25 8.62
C GLU A 134 12.06 0.10 7.43
N GLN A 135 11.56 -0.09 6.21
CA GLN A 135 12.43 -0.11 5.03
C GLN A 135 13.07 1.26 4.78
N TYR A 136 12.31 2.34 4.91
CA TYR A 136 12.83 3.69 4.78
C TYR A 136 13.92 4.01 5.82
N GLU A 137 13.80 3.49 7.04
CA GLU A 137 14.79 3.74 8.11
C GLU A 137 16.13 3.02 7.89
N ARG A 138 16.19 2.04 6.98
CA ARG A 138 17.43 1.32 6.68
C ARG A 138 18.39 2.18 5.86
N PRO A 139 19.71 2.25 6.19
CA PRO A 139 20.68 3.07 5.46
C PRO A 139 20.73 2.82 3.94
N GLU A 140 20.63 1.55 3.54
CA GLU A 140 20.61 1.10 2.14
C GLU A 140 19.33 1.47 1.36
N CYS A 141 18.28 1.91 2.05
CA CYS A 141 16.95 2.17 1.49
C CYS A 141 16.42 3.56 1.93
N ASN A 142 17.28 4.44 2.46
CA ASN A 142 16.94 5.70 3.14
C ASN A 142 16.53 6.84 2.18
N SER A 143 15.58 6.53 1.32
CA SER A 143 14.84 7.44 0.49
C SER A 143 13.57 6.72 0.06
N TRP A 144 12.46 7.44 -0.08
CA TRP A 144 11.17 6.81 -0.39
C TRP A 144 11.20 5.98 -1.66
N ASP A 145 11.97 6.40 -2.66
CA ASP A 145 12.14 5.69 -3.91
C ASP A 145 12.90 4.36 -3.77
N LEU A 146 13.88 4.27 -2.87
CA LEU A 146 14.58 3.02 -2.56
C LEU A 146 13.73 2.12 -1.63
N ALA A 147 13.05 2.71 -0.65
CA ALA A 147 12.17 2.01 0.29
C ALA A 147 11.08 1.21 -0.43
N ILE A 148 10.55 1.70 -1.55
CA ILE A 148 9.60 0.95 -2.41
C ILE A 148 10.19 -0.39 -2.86
N GLY A 149 11.41 -0.39 -3.36
CA GLY A 149 12.06 -1.61 -3.82
C GLY A 149 12.35 -2.56 -2.65
N CYS A 150 12.80 -2.00 -1.53
CA CYS A 150 13.11 -2.75 -0.32
C CYS A 150 11.86 -3.33 0.36
N TYR A 151 10.69 -2.70 0.21
CA TYR A 151 9.40 -3.22 0.68
C TYR A 151 9.17 -4.63 0.13
N HIS A 152 9.33 -4.78 -1.18
CA HIS A 152 9.14 -6.05 -1.88
C HIS A 152 10.33 -7.01 -1.77
N ARG A 153 11.55 -6.46 -1.85
CA ARG A 153 12.78 -7.26 -1.83
C ARG A 153 13.84 -6.59 -0.96
N PRO A 154 13.85 -6.84 0.36
CA PRO A 154 14.70 -6.12 1.30
C PRO A 154 16.18 -6.52 1.22
N ALA A 155 16.48 -7.72 0.73
CA ALA A 155 17.83 -8.22 0.61
C ALA A 155 18.66 -7.37 -0.37
N GLN A 156 19.95 -7.20 -0.07
CA GLN A 156 20.83 -6.28 -0.80
C GLN A 156 21.84 -6.99 -1.72
N LYS A 157 21.62 -8.27 -2.04
CA LYS A 157 22.47 -8.99 -3.00
C LYS A 157 22.23 -8.43 -4.41
N PRO A 158 23.18 -8.59 -5.35
CA PRO A 158 23.07 -8.01 -6.69
C PRO A 158 21.77 -8.38 -7.43
N LEU A 159 21.30 -9.63 -7.33
CA LEU A 159 20.02 -10.05 -7.93
C LEU A 159 18.82 -9.37 -7.25
N ASP A 160 18.85 -9.26 -5.94
CA ASP A 160 17.75 -8.69 -5.16
C ASP A 160 17.56 -7.20 -5.46
N LYS A 161 18.67 -6.46 -5.61
CA LYS A 161 18.66 -5.05 -6.04
C LYS A 161 17.99 -4.86 -7.40
N ARG A 162 18.21 -5.77 -8.36
CA ARG A 162 17.54 -5.72 -9.68
C ARG A 162 16.04 -5.97 -9.56
N ILE A 163 15.64 -6.95 -8.74
CA ILE A 163 14.22 -7.25 -8.49
C ILE A 163 13.52 -6.06 -7.82
N ALA A 164 14.18 -5.47 -6.81
CA ALA A 164 13.71 -4.26 -6.12
C ALA A 164 13.55 -3.07 -7.07
N ALA A 165 14.51 -2.84 -7.97
CA ALA A 165 14.44 -1.79 -8.99
C ALA A 165 13.26 -2.00 -9.95
N ASN A 166 13.08 -3.20 -10.49
CA ASN A 166 11.95 -3.51 -11.37
C ASN A 166 10.60 -3.32 -10.66
N TYR A 167 10.53 -3.68 -9.37
CA TYR A 167 9.33 -3.45 -8.55
C TYR A 167 9.04 -1.96 -8.37
N ARG A 168 10.06 -1.18 -8.01
CA ARG A 168 9.98 0.27 -7.88
C ARG A 168 9.46 0.93 -9.16
N GLU A 169 9.97 0.57 -10.32
CA GLU A 169 9.51 1.14 -11.60
C GLU A 169 8.01 0.95 -11.82
N ARG A 170 7.48 -0.24 -11.50
CA ARG A 170 6.04 -0.52 -11.60
C ARG A 170 5.22 0.37 -10.66
N VAL A 171 5.66 0.50 -9.41
CA VAL A 171 4.99 1.36 -8.41
C VAL A 171 5.04 2.83 -8.81
N MET A 172 6.19 3.33 -9.27
CA MET A 172 6.34 4.73 -9.69
C MET A 172 5.44 5.08 -10.87
N LYS A 173 5.22 4.13 -11.79
CA LYS A 173 4.25 4.29 -12.88
C LYS A 173 2.80 4.37 -12.36
N LEU A 174 2.46 3.67 -11.27
CA LEU A 174 1.13 3.82 -10.66
C LEU A 174 1.01 5.15 -9.95
N TRP A 175 2.04 5.51 -9.18
CA TRP A 175 2.10 6.75 -8.41
C TRP A 175 1.94 8.01 -9.28
N SER A 176 2.45 8.03 -10.52
CA SER A 176 2.26 9.15 -11.44
C SER A 176 0.84 9.29 -12.01
N ASN A 177 0.01 8.24 -11.89
CA ASN A 177 -1.32 8.14 -12.49
C ASN A 177 -2.46 8.11 -11.44
N ILE A 178 -2.11 8.19 -10.16
CA ILE A 178 -2.99 8.51 -9.03
C ILE A 178 -2.95 10.02 -8.86
#